data_AF-A0A8H5U4J7-F1
#
_entry.id   AF-A0A8H5U4J7-F1
#
_cell.length_a   1.000
_cell.length_b   1.000
_cell.length_c   1.000
_cell.angle_alpha   90.00
_cell.angle_beta   90.00
_cell.angle_gamma   90.00
#
_symmetry.space_group_name_H-M   'P 1'
#
loop_
_entity.id
_entity.type
_entity.pdbx_description
1 polymer ?
#
loop_
_entity_poly.entity_id
_entity_poly.type
_entity_poly.pdbx_seq_one_letter_code
_entity_poly.pdbx_strand_id
1 'polypeptide(L)'
;MSPSLQSLLTLTTLVGSALASPLPEIPQLLTRAVSDFECYNASLPNITIYATGGTIAGSAGSSDQTTGYKAGALGIKTLIDAVPQLCNVSNVRGVQIANVDSGDINSTILTTLAHRIQDDLDSEHMQGVVVTHGTDTLEESSFFLDLTVKSEKPVVLVGSMRPATALSADGPLNLLSAVRLASSKSAMGRGAMIVLNDKIASARYTIKTNANSLDTFKAEDQGYLGSFENVEPIFWYPATRPLGHHYFNISTSSTKTALPQVDVLYGHQETDPKLFQEAIENGAEGIVLAGLGAGGWPDKAVEEIKKVLNETEIPVVVSRRTAWGYVDERPFGIGAGYLNPSKARIQLQLALEKKLSIEEIKDIFDGLAHVQAPRQQLKKSASFPSTLTTAFQIITHKTKITRFNISSRPMERQTINLPGTTDLPKTEPDYLLDARSTDALSQLKDGDLLKMVVDHEEDSIEFEDHVKQVAPENIAEYFDAPEIKKFAFYRHPGSGAVILIWTRFPATASTKNARVQHRVRRDLSWYAEKAGVKNVATLEVQSQKDVTIERLIEAVDSLTAIKE
;
A
#
# COMPACT_ATOMS: atom_id res chain seq x y z
N MET A 1 53.53 18.59 -76.04
CA MET A 1 54.13 17.31 -76.46
C MET A 1 53.11 16.21 -76.26
N SER A 2 53.06 15.31 -77.22
CA SER A 2 52.07 14.28 -77.52
C SER A 2 51.89 13.16 -76.48
N PRO A 3 50.76 12.42 -76.54
CA PRO A 3 50.43 11.23 -75.74
C PRO A 3 50.85 9.91 -76.44
N SER A 4 50.79 8.78 -75.72
CA SER A 4 50.73 7.39 -76.28
C SER A 4 50.09 6.49 -75.21
N LEU A 5 48.92 5.87 -75.32
CA LEU A 5 48.26 5.02 -76.33
C LEU A 5 48.90 3.63 -76.56
N GLN A 6 48.17 2.62 -76.04
CA GLN A 6 47.95 1.25 -76.52
C GLN A 6 49.03 0.16 -76.38
N SER A 7 48.66 -0.91 -75.68
CA SER A 7 48.73 -2.30 -76.19
C SER A 7 47.66 -3.16 -75.50
N LEU A 8 46.96 -3.94 -76.32
CA LEU A 8 45.76 -4.74 -76.06
C LEU A 8 46.12 -6.25 -76.14
N LEU A 9 45.31 -7.12 -75.50
CA LEU A 9 45.20 -8.60 -75.65
C LEU A 9 46.30 -9.44 -74.95
N THR A 10 46.02 -10.48 -74.16
CA THR A 10 45.11 -11.62 -74.44
C THR A 10 44.48 -12.26 -73.20
N LEU A 11 43.26 -12.74 -73.42
CA LEU A 11 42.40 -13.60 -72.61
C LEU A 11 43.09 -14.91 -72.16
N THR A 12 42.98 -15.27 -70.87
CA THR A 12 42.76 -16.67 -70.47
C THR A 12 41.81 -16.73 -69.27
N THR A 13 40.66 -17.31 -69.57
CA THR A 13 39.56 -17.70 -68.69
C THR A 13 40.00 -18.72 -67.63
N LEU A 14 39.73 -18.45 -66.36
CA LEU A 14 39.41 -19.51 -65.39
C LEU A 14 38.06 -19.18 -64.74
N VAL A 15 37.06 -19.92 -65.19
CA VAL A 15 35.73 -19.99 -64.59
C VAL A 15 35.88 -20.71 -63.25
N GLY A 16 35.97 -19.94 -62.17
CA GLY A 16 35.76 -20.41 -60.81
C GLY A 16 34.38 -19.98 -60.36
N SER A 17 33.42 -20.89 -60.42
CA SER A 17 32.08 -20.71 -59.88
C SER A 17 32.14 -20.49 -58.37
N ALA A 18 32.14 -19.23 -57.95
CA ALA A 18 31.71 -18.83 -56.61
C ALA A 18 30.33 -18.19 -56.76
N LEU A 19 29.32 -18.89 -56.25
CA LEU A 19 27.95 -18.39 -56.12
C LEU A 19 28.02 -17.02 -55.44
N ALA A 20 27.70 -15.95 -56.18
CA ALA A 20 27.43 -14.65 -55.60
C ALA A 20 26.12 -14.79 -54.82
N SER A 21 26.21 -15.08 -53.53
CA SER A 21 25.11 -14.82 -52.61
C SER A 21 24.79 -13.32 -52.70
N PRO A 22 23.52 -12.93 -52.88
CA PRO A 22 23.17 -11.52 -52.80
C PRO A 22 23.61 -11.03 -51.42
N LEU A 23 24.40 -9.95 -51.38
CA LEU A 23 24.55 -9.18 -50.16
C LEU A 23 23.12 -8.88 -49.68
N PRO A 24 22.75 -9.21 -48.43
CA PRO A 24 21.43 -8.88 -47.95
C PRO A 24 21.25 -7.37 -48.08
N GLU A 25 20.19 -6.96 -48.79
CA GLU A 25 19.75 -5.57 -48.78
C GLU A 25 19.61 -5.15 -47.31
N ILE A 26 20.48 -4.24 -46.86
CA ILE A 26 20.32 -3.61 -45.56
C ILE A 26 18.96 -2.90 -45.63
N PRO A 27 17.96 -3.30 -44.82
CA PRO A 27 16.67 -2.65 -44.88
C PRO A 27 16.85 -1.17 -44.58
N GLN A 28 16.37 -0.29 -45.47
CA GLN A 28 16.32 1.17 -45.25
C GLN A 28 15.58 1.58 -43.96
N LEU A 29 14.95 0.63 -43.26
CA LEU A 29 14.38 0.80 -41.93
C LEU A 29 15.43 1.08 -40.83
N LEU A 30 16.64 0.50 -40.94
CA LEU A 30 17.70 0.68 -39.92
C LEU A 30 18.32 2.07 -39.96
N THR A 31 18.40 2.71 -41.13
CA THR A 31 18.99 4.05 -41.27
C THR A 31 18.09 5.15 -40.70
N ARG A 32 16.78 4.89 -40.56
CA ARG A 32 15.81 5.84 -40.01
C ARG A 32 15.73 5.83 -38.48
N ALA A 33 16.19 4.77 -37.82
CA ALA A 33 16.14 4.64 -36.36
C ALA A 33 17.31 5.35 -35.65
N VAL A 34 18.42 5.61 -36.33
CA VAL A 34 19.62 6.22 -35.73
C VAL A 34 19.56 7.77 -35.74
N SER A 35 18.78 8.37 -36.65
CA SER A 35 18.68 9.83 -36.81
C SER A 35 17.93 10.55 -35.70
N ASP A 36 17.17 9.82 -34.89
CA ASP A 36 16.30 10.41 -33.87
C ASP A 36 17.01 10.60 -32.52
N PHE A 37 18.22 10.08 -32.36
CA PHE A 37 19.01 10.19 -31.13
C PHE A 37 20.00 11.35 -31.23
N GLU A 38 20.07 12.18 -30.19
CA GLU A 38 21.01 13.32 -30.10
C GLU A 38 22.47 12.82 -30.04
N CYS A 39 22.67 11.61 -29.52
CA CYS A 39 23.94 10.89 -29.53
C CYS A 39 23.69 9.38 -29.56
N TYR A 40 24.52 8.64 -30.30
CA TYR A 40 24.33 7.21 -30.53
C TYR A 40 25.61 6.39 -30.37
N ASN A 41 25.51 5.34 -29.56
CA ASN A 41 26.49 4.29 -29.35
C ASN A 41 25.73 2.96 -29.19
N ALA A 42 25.99 1.99 -30.07
CA ALA A 42 25.26 0.73 -30.11
C ALA A 42 25.37 -0.12 -28.82
N SER A 43 26.37 0.16 -27.96
CA SER A 43 26.54 -0.53 -26.68
C SER A 43 25.74 0.09 -25.53
N LEU A 44 25.12 1.26 -25.75
CA LEU A 44 24.35 1.98 -24.74
C LEU A 44 22.84 1.75 -24.91
N PRO A 45 22.06 1.82 -23.82
CA PRO A 45 20.61 1.67 -23.87
C PRO A 45 19.95 2.89 -24.53
N ASN A 46 18.86 2.68 -25.24
CA ASN A 46 18.04 3.72 -25.84
C ASN A 46 16.97 4.19 -24.84
N ILE A 47 16.96 5.49 -24.57
CA ILE A 47 16.04 6.17 -23.65
C ILE A 47 15.35 7.32 -24.36
N THR A 48 14.02 7.39 -24.28
CA THR A 48 13.26 8.58 -24.70
C THR A 48 13.05 9.49 -23.51
N ILE A 49 13.32 10.79 -23.68
CA ILE A 49 12.96 11.82 -22.72
C ILE A 49 11.75 12.58 -23.26
N TYR A 50 10.61 12.41 -22.59
CA TYR A 50 9.38 13.15 -22.84
C TYR A 50 9.36 14.44 -22.00
N ALA A 51 9.23 15.60 -22.64
CA ALA A 51 9.16 16.87 -21.94
C ALA A 51 7.74 17.43 -21.87
N THR A 52 7.32 17.81 -20.66
CA THR A 52 6.04 18.49 -20.42
C THR A 52 6.20 19.93 -19.93
N GLY A 53 7.41 20.34 -19.52
CA GLY A 53 7.73 21.69 -19.06
C GLY A 53 8.24 21.72 -17.62
N GLY A 54 7.64 22.58 -16.80
CA GLY A 54 7.99 22.74 -15.39
C GLY A 54 9.25 23.55 -15.13
N THR A 55 9.61 23.65 -13.84
CA THR A 55 10.78 24.37 -13.34
C THR A 55 12.11 23.84 -13.89
N ILE A 56 12.21 22.55 -14.22
CA ILE A 56 13.41 21.97 -14.85
C ILE A 56 13.69 22.57 -16.23
N ALA A 57 12.64 22.99 -16.92
CA ALA A 57 12.67 23.78 -18.14
C ALA A 57 12.46 25.28 -17.88
N GLY A 58 12.53 25.72 -16.62
CA GLY A 58 12.25 27.10 -16.22
C GLY A 58 13.43 28.03 -16.41
N SER A 59 13.15 29.31 -16.65
CA SER A 59 14.16 30.36 -16.80
C SER A 59 13.79 31.60 -16.00
N ALA A 60 14.79 32.19 -15.35
CA ALA A 60 14.69 33.43 -14.59
C ALA A 60 15.53 34.54 -15.24
N GLY A 61 15.38 35.79 -14.75
CA GLY A 61 16.14 36.94 -15.25
C GLY A 61 17.56 37.05 -14.67
N SER A 62 17.82 36.42 -13.52
CA SER A 62 19.12 36.35 -12.86
C SER A 62 19.35 34.98 -12.22
N SER A 63 20.60 34.65 -11.91
CA SER A 63 20.96 33.33 -11.38
C SER A 63 20.64 33.15 -9.89
N ASP A 64 20.46 34.23 -9.13
CA ASP A 64 20.02 34.20 -7.73
C ASP A 64 18.49 34.22 -7.59
N GLN A 65 17.75 34.42 -8.68
CA GLN A 65 16.30 34.37 -8.71
C GLN A 65 15.80 32.91 -8.74
N THR A 66 15.43 32.40 -7.55
CA THR A 66 14.91 31.04 -7.37
C THR A 66 13.38 30.97 -7.26
N THR A 67 12.68 32.11 -7.34
CA THR A 67 11.21 32.22 -7.34
C THR A 67 10.73 33.21 -8.41
N GLY A 68 9.46 33.13 -8.81
CA GLY A 68 8.89 34.05 -9.81
C GLY A 68 9.51 33.94 -11.21
N TYR A 69 10.11 32.79 -11.53
CA TYR A 69 10.62 32.47 -12.85
C TYR A 69 9.50 31.97 -13.77
N LYS A 70 9.77 31.86 -15.07
CA LYS A 70 8.84 31.25 -16.03
C LYS A 70 9.15 29.75 -16.15
N ALA A 71 8.25 28.90 -15.66
CA ALA A 71 8.30 27.45 -15.89
C ALA A 71 8.06 27.13 -17.38
N GLY A 72 8.63 26.02 -17.89
CA GLY A 72 8.44 25.60 -19.27
C GLY A 72 8.93 26.62 -20.32
N ALA A 73 10.03 27.32 -20.03
CA ALA A 73 10.61 28.32 -20.93
C ALA A 73 11.59 27.71 -21.96
N LEU A 74 12.23 26.60 -21.60
CA LEU A 74 13.25 25.93 -22.40
C LEU A 74 12.67 24.70 -23.11
N GLY A 75 13.18 24.37 -24.29
CA GLY A 75 12.82 23.14 -25.01
C GLY A 75 13.67 21.95 -24.58
N ILE A 76 13.19 20.73 -24.86
CA ILE A 76 13.87 19.49 -24.47
C ILE A 76 15.33 19.42 -24.96
N LYS A 77 15.60 19.88 -26.18
CA LYS A 77 16.97 19.88 -26.73
C LYS A 77 17.93 20.69 -25.86
N THR A 78 17.48 21.85 -25.37
CA THR A 78 18.29 22.70 -24.47
C THR A 78 18.62 21.98 -23.16
N LEU A 79 17.69 21.18 -22.62
CA LEU A 79 17.93 20.40 -21.40
C LEU A 79 18.92 19.27 -21.63
N ILE A 80 18.83 18.59 -22.77
CA ILE A 80 19.76 17.52 -23.15
C ILE A 80 21.17 18.09 -23.38
N ASP A 81 21.27 19.18 -24.15
CA ASP A 81 22.54 19.84 -24.46
C ASP A 81 23.25 20.39 -23.20
N ALA A 82 22.48 20.75 -22.17
CA ALA A 82 23.02 21.22 -20.88
C ALA A 82 23.67 20.10 -20.04
N VAL A 83 23.41 18.83 -20.35
CA VAL A 83 23.94 17.65 -19.63
C VAL A 83 24.60 16.68 -20.62
N PRO A 84 25.76 17.04 -21.22
CA PRO A 84 26.42 16.21 -22.23
C PRO A 84 26.82 14.81 -21.70
N GLN A 85 26.92 14.64 -20.38
CA GLN A 85 27.18 13.35 -19.73
C GLN A 85 26.10 12.30 -20.03
N LEU A 86 24.89 12.70 -20.44
CA LEU A 86 23.83 11.79 -20.88
C LEU A 86 24.30 10.85 -22.00
N CYS A 87 25.12 11.35 -22.91
CA CYS A 87 25.67 10.59 -24.03
C CYS A 87 26.69 9.52 -23.62
N ASN A 88 27.20 9.56 -22.38
CA ASN A 88 28.09 8.54 -21.85
C ASN A 88 27.32 7.36 -21.24
N VAL A 89 26.02 7.54 -20.94
CA VAL A 89 25.22 6.54 -20.21
C VAL A 89 24.08 5.94 -21.03
N SER A 90 23.61 6.62 -22.07
CA SER A 90 22.50 6.19 -22.91
C SER A 90 22.49 6.87 -24.28
N ASN A 91 21.80 6.27 -25.26
CA ASN A 91 21.36 6.94 -26.47
C ASN A 91 20.05 7.66 -26.18
N VAL A 92 20.06 8.99 -26.22
CA VAL A 92 18.93 9.81 -25.79
C VAL A 92 18.17 10.39 -26.97
N ARG A 93 16.85 10.18 -26.98
CA ARG A 93 15.91 10.83 -27.90
C ARG A 93 15.00 11.79 -27.13
N GLY A 94 14.99 13.06 -27.51
CA GLY A 94 14.11 14.07 -26.90
C GLY A 94 12.77 14.19 -27.65
N VAL A 95 11.64 14.15 -26.93
CA VAL A 95 10.30 14.37 -27.47
C VAL A 95 9.57 15.43 -26.65
N GLN A 96 9.19 16.54 -27.28
CA GLN A 96 8.40 17.58 -26.63
C GLN A 96 6.90 17.23 -26.71
N ILE A 97 6.25 16.99 -25.57
CA ILE A 97 4.80 16.72 -25.47
C ILE A 97 4.04 18.00 -25.17
N ALA A 98 4.52 18.77 -24.20
CA ALA A 98 3.98 20.06 -23.79
C ALA A 98 5.12 20.92 -23.24
N ASN A 99 4.87 22.21 -23.01
CA ASN A 99 5.82 23.08 -22.33
C ASN A 99 5.08 24.08 -21.43
N VAL A 100 4.54 23.56 -20.32
CA VAL A 100 3.63 24.28 -19.42
C VAL A 100 4.09 24.23 -17.98
N ASP A 101 3.48 25.05 -17.13
CA ASP A 101 3.54 24.85 -15.68
C ASP A 101 2.82 23.54 -15.30
N SER A 102 3.28 22.86 -14.25
CA SER A 102 2.65 21.60 -13.82
C SER A 102 1.19 21.77 -13.38
N GLY A 103 0.79 22.95 -12.90
CA GLY A 103 -0.62 23.25 -12.60
C GLY A 103 -1.53 23.29 -13.83
N ASP A 104 -0.96 23.48 -15.03
CA ASP A 104 -1.69 23.50 -16.30
C ASP A 104 -1.69 22.13 -17.02
N ILE A 105 -1.07 21.10 -16.42
CA ILE A 105 -1.13 19.73 -16.94
C ILE A 105 -2.56 19.21 -16.80
N ASN A 106 -3.14 18.80 -17.92
CA ASN A 106 -4.49 18.29 -17.99
C ASN A 106 -4.54 16.83 -18.48
N SER A 107 -5.72 16.22 -18.39
CA SER A 107 -5.92 14.80 -18.71
C SER A 107 -5.66 14.43 -20.17
N THR A 108 -5.82 15.37 -21.12
CA THR A 108 -5.49 15.12 -22.54
C THR A 108 -3.98 15.03 -22.76
N ILE A 109 -3.20 15.85 -22.06
CA ILE A 109 -1.73 15.77 -22.05
C ILE A 109 -1.29 14.45 -21.43
N LEU A 110 -1.85 14.07 -20.28
CA LEU A 110 -1.51 12.81 -19.59
C LEU A 110 -1.84 11.58 -20.43
N THR A 111 -3.02 11.54 -21.07
CA THR A 111 -3.41 10.41 -21.94
C THR A 111 -2.50 10.34 -23.17
N THR A 112 -2.18 11.48 -23.79
CA THR A 112 -1.22 11.54 -24.91
C THR A 112 0.15 11.02 -24.49
N LEU A 113 0.64 11.45 -23.33
CA LEU A 113 1.93 11.03 -22.78
C LEU A 113 1.96 9.52 -22.53
N ALA A 114 0.92 8.97 -21.90
CA ALA A 114 0.84 7.54 -21.60
C ALA A 114 0.80 6.67 -22.87
N HIS A 115 0.06 7.10 -23.91
CA HIS A 115 0.05 6.41 -25.21
C HIS A 115 1.44 6.39 -25.85
N ARG A 116 2.12 7.55 -25.90
CA ARG A 116 3.48 7.65 -26.47
C ARG A 116 4.49 6.80 -25.71
N ILE A 117 4.40 6.80 -24.37
CA ILE A 117 5.24 5.95 -23.53
C ILE A 117 4.96 4.47 -23.80
N GLN A 118 3.70 4.07 -23.91
CA GLN A 118 3.35 2.68 -24.21
C GLN A 118 3.92 2.24 -25.57
N ASP A 119 3.72 3.05 -26.62
CA ASP A 119 4.26 2.78 -27.96
C ASP A 119 5.79 2.57 -27.93
N ASP A 120 6.51 3.41 -27.18
CA ASP A 120 7.95 3.27 -27.02
C ASP A 120 8.32 2.01 -26.25
N LEU A 121 7.66 1.74 -25.13
CA LEU A 121 8.02 0.63 -24.26
C LEU A 121 7.62 -0.73 -24.84
N ASP A 122 6.68 -0.79 -25.78
CA ASP A 122 6.35 -1.98 -26.57
C ASP A 122 7.47 -2.34 -27.56
N SER A 123 8.30 -1.38 -27.98
CA SER A 123 9.47 -1.63 -28.84
C SER A 123 10.61 -2.29 -28.08
N GLU A 124 11.10 -3.44 -28.56
CA GLU A 124 12.29 -4.12 -27.98
C GLU A 124 13.54 -3.24 -27.99
N HIS A 125 13.59 -2.25 -28.87
CA HIS A 125 14.74 -1.34 -29.00
C HIS A 125 14.79 -0.26 -27.92
N MET A 126 13.70 0.02 -27.21
CA MET A 126 13.67 0.99 -26.11
C MET A 126 13.82 0.28 -24.77
N GLN A 127 14.71 0.80 -23.92
CA GLN A 127 14.98 0.20 -22.60
C GLN A 127 14.22 0.89 -21.45
N GLY A 128 13.83 2.15 -21.63
CA GLY A 128 13.09 2.91 -20.62
C GLY A 128 12.74 4.30 -21.13
N VAL A 129 11.97 5.03 -20.32
CA VAL A 129 11.60 6.42 -20.61
C VAL A 129 11.85 7.31 -19.40
N VAL A 130 12.13 8.57 -19.68
CA VAL A 130 12.20 9.65 -18.69
C VAL A 130 11.17 10.71 -19.04
N VAL A 131 10.49 11.28 -18.04
CA VAL A 131 9.56 12.40 -18.21
C VAL A 131 10.06 13.60 -17.41
N THR A 132 10.44 14.69 -18.08
CA THR A 132 10.76 15.95 -17.40
C THR A 132 9.47 16.72 -17.14
N HIS A 133 9.20 17.01 -15.87
CA HIS A 133 7.91 17.53 -15.39
C HIS A 133 8.09 18.64 -14.33
N GLY A 134 7.08 19.49 -14.18
CA GLY A 134 7.01 20.45 -13.07
C GLY A 134 6.68 19.76 -11.75
N THR A 135 7.20 20.26 -10.64
CA THR A 135 7.15 19.54 -9.35
C THR A 135 5.80 19.63 -8.65
N ASP A 136 4.94 20.60 -8.97
CA ASP A 136 3.71 20.83 -8.21
C ASP A 136 2.68 19.71 -8.36
N THR A 137 2.59 19.11 -9.55
CA THR A 137 1.67 18.00 -9.86
C THR A 137 2.41 16.74 -10.35
N LEU A 138 3.72 16.67 -10.09
CA LEU A 138 4.55 15.51 -10.49
C LEU A 138 4.04 14.22 -9.83
N GLU A 139 3.57 14.29 -8.60
CA GLU A 139 3.02 13.15 -7.87
C GLU A 139 1.71 12.61 -8.49
N GLU A 140 0.92 13.47 -9.14
CA GLU A 140 -0.32 13.08 -9.82
C GLU A 140 0.01 12.43 -11.17
N SER A 141 0.89 13.07 -11.94
CA SER A 141 1.28 12.61 -13.27
C SER A 141 2.06 11.30 -13.21
N SER A 142 2.95 11.16 -12.22
CA SER A 142 3.66 9.90 -11.98
C SER A 142 2.72 8.77 -11.59
N PHE A 143 1.75 9.04 -10.72
CA PHE A 143 0.76 8.05 -10.32
C PHE A 143 -0.18 7.67 -11.47
N PHE A 144 -0.58 8.64 -12.31
CA PHE A 144 -1.34 8.37 -13.53
C PHE A 144 -0.58 7.40 -14.44
N LEU A 145 0.70 7.62 -14.69
CA LEU A 145 1.53 6.73 -15.51
C LEU A 145 1.73 5.35 -14.86
N ASP A 146 1.90 5.30 -13.53
CA ASP A 146 2.00 4.05 -12.78
C ASP A 146 0.77 3.16 -12.97
N LEU A 147 -0.40 3.77 -13.08
CA LEU A 147 -1.68 3.09 -13.26
C LEU A 147 -2.02 2.75 -14.72
N THR A 148 -1.40 3.42 -15.70
CA THR A 148 -1.85 3.37 -17.12
C THR A 148 -0.84 2.80 -18.10
N VAL A 149 0.44 2.72 -17.73
CA VAL A 149 1.50 2.14 -18.58
C VAL A 149 1.74 0.68 -18.18
N LYS A 150 1.56 -0.25 -19.13
CA LYS A 150 1.79 -1.68 -18.93
C LYS A 150 3.17 -2.07 -19.44
N SER A 151 4.19 -1.86 -18.62
CA SER A 151 5.55 -2.33 -18.92
C SER A 151 6.30 -2.71 -17.64
N GLU A 152 7.27 -3.60 -17.79
CA GLU A 152 8.30 -3.85 -16.78
C GLU A 152 9.52 -2.93 -16.99
N LYS A 153 9.64 -2.28 -18.15
CA LYS A 153 10.70 -1.32 -18.43
C LYS A 153 10.51 -0.06 -17.58
N PRO A 154 11.60 0.61 -17.15
CA PRO A 154 11.49 1.75 -16.24
C PRO A 154 10.76 2.95 -16.87
N VAL A 155 9.83 3.52 -16.10
CA VAL A 155 9.22 4.84 -16.33
C VAL A 155 9.68 5.75 -15.20
N VAL A 156 10.48 6.77 -15.52
CA VAL A 156 11.08 7.66 -14.51
C VAL A 156 10.63 9.10 -14.73
N LEU A 157 9.97 9.70 -13.75
CA LEU A 157 9.64 11.12 -13.76
C LEU A 157 10.70 11.91 -13.00
N VAL A 158 11.05 13.07 -13.52
CA VAL A 158 12.09 13.93 -12.98
C VAL A 158 11.66 15.39 -13.07
N GLY A 159 12.00 16.16 -12.04
CA GLY A 159 11.77 17.60 -12.01
C GLY A 159 12.95 18.33 -11.37
N SER A 160 12.77 19.62 -11.13
CA SER A 160 13.70 20.42 -10.31
C SER A 160 12.93 21.41 -9.45
N MET A 161 13.50 21.76 -8.32
CA MET A 161 12.96 22.79 -7.42
C MET A 161 13.50 24.18 -7.75
N ARG A 162 14.62 24.28 -8.46
CA ARG A 162 15.18 25.53 -8.97
C ARG A 162 15.14 25.61 -10.51
N PRO A 163 14.92 26.80 -11.09
CA PRO A 163 14.93 26.97 -12.53
C PRO A 163 16.32 26.67 -13.10
N ALA A 164 16.40 26.31 -14.39
CA ALA A 164 17.65 25.92 -15.05
C ALA A 164 18.73 27.02 -15.02
N THR A 165 18.34 28.29 -14.91
CA THR A 165 19.24 29.45 -14.84
C THR A 165 19.77 29.73 -13.42
N ALA A 166 19.27 29.04 -12.39
CA ALA A 166 19.64 29.33 -11.01
C ALA A 166 21.05 28.84 -10.65
N LEU A 167 21.67 29.53 -9.69
CA LEU A 167 22.85 29.05 -8.99
C LEU A 167 22.54 27.74 -8.29
N SER A 168 23.41 26.75 -8.51
CA SER A 168 23.24 25.40 -7.98
C SER A 168 21.85 24.83 -8.30
N ALA A 169 21.41 24.97 -9.55
CA ALA A 169 20.22 24.32 -10.06
C ALA A 169 20.34 22.79 -9.92
N ASP A 170 19.28 22.15 -9.43
CA ASP A 170 19.23 20.71 -9.19
C ASP A 170 18.85 19.88 -10.43
N GLY A 171 18.25 20.54 -11.44
CA GLY A 171 17.80 19.90 -12.68
C GLY A 171 18.85 19.06 -13.43
N PRO A 172 20.08 19.55 -13.66
CA PRO A 172 21.11 18.79 -14.39
C PRO A 172 21.44 17.43 -13.77
N LEU A 173 21.67 17.37 -12.45
CA LEU A 173 21.99 16.12 -11.78
C LEU A 173 20.77 15.20 -11.68
N ASN A 174 19.58 15.76 -11.38
CA ASN A 174 18.33 15.00 -11.36
C ASN A 174 18.09 14.33 -12.73
N LEU A 175 18.28 15.05 -13.84
CA LEU A 175 18.09 14.53 -15.20
C LEU A 175 19.06 13.40 -15.52
N LEU A 176 20.35 13.58 -15.20
CA LEU A 176 21.36 12.54 -15.41
C LEU A 176 21.05 11.28 -14.61
N SER A 177 20.69 11.43 -13.33
CA SER A 177 20.29 10.32 -12.45
C SER A 177 19.03 9.63 -12.96
N ALA A 178 18.04 10.37 -13.47
CA ALA A 178 16.82 9.80 -14.03
C ALA A 178 17.09 8.97 -15.29
N VAL A 179 17.94 9.46 -16.20
CA VAL A 179 18.34 8.73 -17.41
C VAL A 179 19.16 7.49 -17.05
N ARG A 180 20.08 7.59 -16.08
CA ARG A 180 20.84 6.43 -15.59
C ARG A 180 19.94 5.38 -14.95
N LEU A 181 18.94 5.81 -14.18
CA LEU A 181 17.94 4.91 -13.60
C LEU A 181 17.10 4.23 -14.69
N ALA A 182 16.61 4.99 -15.69
CA ALA A 182 15.81 4.44 -16.78
C ALA A 182 16.59 3.45 -17.65
N SER A 183 17.91 3.59 -17.68
CA SER A 183 18.87 2.71 -18.36
C SER A 183 19.21 1.44 -17.57
N SER A 184 18.84 1.36 -16.28
CA SER A 184 19.28 0.28 -15.39
C SER A 184 18.34 -0.91 -15.42
N LYS A 185 18.90 -2.11 -15.62
CA LYS A 185 18.16 -3.38 -15.48
C LYS A 185 17.63 -3.58 -14.06
N SER A 186 18.31 -3.07 -13.04
CA SER A 186 17.87 -3.22 -11.64
C SER A 186 16.59 -2.42 -11.33
N ALA A 187 16.21 -1.48 -12.21
CA ALA A 187 15.03 -0.64 -12.08
C ALA A 187 13.77 -1.26 -12.69
N MET A 188 13.88 -2.38 -13.41
CA MET A 188 12.73 -3.04 -14.03
C MET A 188 11.74 -3.58 -12.98
N GLY A 189 10.45 -3.51 -13.30
CA GLY A 189 9.36 -4.09 -12.51
C GLY A 189 9.05 -3.38 -11.20
N ARG A 190 9.40 -2.10 -11.09
CA ARG A 190 9.21 -1.28 -9.87
C ARG A 190 8.08 -0.26 -9.96
N GLY A 191 7.26 -0.34 -11.02
CA GLY A 191 6.28 0.70 -11.35
C GLY A 191 6.94 1.99 -11.82
N ALA A 192 6.16 3.06 -11.93
CA ALA A 192 6.69 4.38 -12.19
C ALA A 192 7.45 4.91 -10.97
N MET A 193 8.58 5.57 -11.23
CA MET A 193 9.46 6.11 -10.20
C MET A 193 9.64 7.61 -10.35
N ILE A 194 9.96 8.28 -9.25
CA ILE A 194 10.30 9.70 -9.19
C ILE A 194 11.76 9.84 -8.79
N VAL A 195 12.51 10.69 -9.49
CA VAL A 195 13.91 11.02 -9.17
C VAL A 195 14.06 12.51 -8.91
N LEU A 196 14.37 12.86 -7.65
CA LEU A 196 14.84 14.18 -7.25
C LEU A 196 15.80 14.02 -6.07
N ASN A 197 16.84 14.86 -6.01
CA ASN A 197 17.72 15.00 -4.85
C ASN A 197 18.34 13.66 -4.40
N ASP A 198 18.90 12.90 -5.35
CA ASP A 198 19.55 11.60 -5.16
C ASP A 198 18.68 10.51 -4.52
N LYS A 199 17.35 10.64 -4.60
CA LYS A 199 16.40 9.62 -4.12
C LYS A 199 15.61 9.00 -5.27
N ILE A 200 15.32 7.71 -5.12
CA ILE A 200 14.44 6.95 -6.01
C ILE A 200 13.15 6.68 -5.25
N ALA A 201 12.08 7.35 -5.64
CA ALA A 201 10.79 7.31 -4.95
C ALA A 201 9.74 6.55 -5.77
N SER A 202 8.78 5.90 -5.10
CA SER A 202 7.65 5.25 -5.77
C SER A 202 6.58 6.28 -6.13
N ALA A 203 6.10 6.27 -7.37
CA ALA A 203 5.02 7.15 -7.81
C ALA A 203 3.75 7.05 -6.95
N ARG A 204 3.44 5.86 -6.41
CA ARG A 204 2.23 5.66 -5.60
C ARG A 204 2.25 6.36 -4.26
N TYR A 205 3.40 6.36 -3.57
CA TYR A 205 3.47 6.82 -2.18
C TYR A 205 4.02 8.23 -2.02
N THR A 206 4.91 8.64 -2.93
CA THR A 206 5.65 9.89 -2.76
C THR A 206 4.79 11.11 -3.03
N ILE A 207 4.91 12.13 -2.18
CA ILE A 207 4.26 13.44 -2.34
C ILE A 207 5.29 14.56 -2.24
N LYS A 208 4.95 15.76 -2.73
CA LYS A 208 5.71 16.99 -2.48
C LYS A 208 5.38 17.54 -1.08
N THR A 209 6.26 17.35 -0.11
CA THR A 209 5.98 17.68 1.31
C THR A 209 6.30 19.13 1.70
N ASN A 210 7.05 19.84 0.87
CA ASN A 210 7.51 21.21 1.10
C ASN A 210 7.40 22.05 -0.17
N ALA A 211 6.95 23.30 -0.03
CA ALA A 211 6.78 24.21 -1.15
C ALA A 211 8.09 24.58 -1.86
N ASN A 212 9.22 24.60 -1.15
CA ASN A 212 10.46 25.25 -1.62
C ASN A 212 11.73 24.38 -1.52
N SER A 213 11.78 23.41 -0.62
CA SER A 213 13.01 22.64 -0.36
C SER A 213 13.36 21.65 -1.47
N LEU A 214 14.67 21.45 -1.72
CA LEU A 214 15.15 20.48 -2.72
C LEU A 214 14.80 19.03 -2.36
N ASP A 215 14.74 18.70 -1.07
CA ASP A 215 14.45 17.36 -0.54
C ASP A 215 12.95 17.08 -0.39
N THR A 216 12.09 17.79 -1.12
CA THR A 216 10.64 17.84 -0.86
C THR A 216 9.86 16.57 -1.21
N PHE A 217 10.34 15.73 -2.13
CA PHE A 217 9.60 14.52 -2.51
C PHE A 217 9.89 13.39 -1.51
N LYS A 218 8.91 13.08 -0.65
CA LYS A 218 9.05 12.06 0.39
C LYS A 218 7.87 11.12 0.40
N ALA A 219 8.06 9.92 0.92
CA ALA A 219 7.01 9.00 1.38
C ALA A 219 7.36 8.63 2.82
N GLU A 220 6.73 9.29 3.81
CA GLU A 220 7.20 9.18 5.20
C GLU A 220 6.97 7.77 5.78
N ASP A 221 5.81 7.18 5.50
CA ASP A 221 5.46 5.85 6.01
C ASP A 221 6.18 4.72 5.24
N GLN A 222 6.35 4.86 3.92
CA GLN A 222 6.87 3.79 3.04
C GLN A 222 8.35 3.92 2.69
N GLY A 223 8.94 5.10 2.86
CA GLY A 223 10.34 5.38 2.50
C GLY A 223 10.61 5.44 0.99
N TYR A 224 11.89 5.52 0.64
CA TYR A 224 12.37 5.47 -0.74
C TYR A 224 12.64 4.04 -1.19
N LEU A 225 12.59 3.79 -2.49
CA LEU A 225 13.01 2.52 -3.08
C LEU A 225 14.55 2.35 -3.04
N GLY A 226 15.26 3.48 -3.06
CA GLY A 226 16.71 3.53 -3.12
C GLY A 226 17.26 4.95 -3.22
N SER A 227 18.55 5.05 -3.51
CA SER A 227 19.27 6.31 -3.72
C SER A 227 20.29 6.19 -4.85
N PHE A 228 21.06 7.25 -5.08
CA PHE A 228 22.18 7.25 -6.01
C PHE A 228 23.50 7.42 -5.28
N GLU A 229 24.54 6.72 -5.74
CA GLU A 229 25.94 6.94 -5.34
C GLU A 229 26.78 7.05 -6.62
N ASN A 230 27.47 8.18 -6.81
CA ASN A 230 28.11 8.51 -8.09
C ASN A 230 27.18 8.35 -9.30
N VAL A 231 25.90 8.75 -9.15
CA VAL A 231 24.84 8.64 -10.17
C VAL A 231 24.45 7.18 -10.47
N GLU A 232 25.02 6.18 -9.80
CA GLU A 232 24.57 4.79 -9.92
C GLU A 232 23.40 4.50 -8.98
N PRO A 233 22.29 3.92 -9.48
CA PRO A 233 21.14 3.61 -8.65
C PRO A 233 21.40 2.43 -7.73
N ILE A 234 21.16 2.62 -6.43
CA ILE A 234 21.26 1.61 -5.38
C ILE A 234 19.86 1.41 -4.77
N PHE A 235 19.28 0.23 -5.00
CA PHE A 235 18.00 -0.16 -4.40
C PHE A 235 18.20 -0.87 -3.07
N TRP A 236 17.35 -0.56 -2.09
CA TRP A 236 17.36 -1.21 -0.78
C TRP A 236 16.42 -2.41 -0.69
N TYR A 237 15.48 -2.50 -1.63
CA TYR A 237 14.44 -3.53 -1.67
C TYR A 237 14.42 -4.27 -3.01
N PRO A 238 13.99 -5.54 -3.04
CA PRO A 238 13.70 -6.25 -4.28
C PRO A 238 12.72 -5.49 -5.17
N ALA A 239 12.71 -5.79 -6.47
CA ALA A 239 11.69 -5.24 -7.36
C ALA A 239 10.32 -5.74 -6.89
N THR A 240 9.46 -4.80 -6.50
CA THR A 240 8.11 -5.08 -6.03
C THR A 240 7.21 -3.91 -6.39
N ARG A 241 5.92 -4.20 -6.57
CA ARG A 241 4.88 -3.20 -6.74
C ARG A 241 4.07 -3.09 -5.45
N PRO A 242 3.56 -1.90 -5.11
CA PRO A 242 2.62 -1.74 -4.02
C PRO A 242 1.46 -2.72 -4.08
N LEU A 243 1.05 -3.24 -2.92
CA LEU A 243 -0.21 -3.97 -2.80
C LEU A 243 -1.39 -3.03 -3.14
N GLY A 244 -2.42 -3.55 -3.81
CA GLY A 244 -3.53 -2.76 -4.33
C GLY A 244 -3.18 -1.85 -5.51
N HIS A 245 -2.04 -2.09 -6.19
CA HIS A 245 -1.79 -1.52 -7.51
C HIS A 245 -2.81 -2.09 -8.51
N HIS A 246 -3.45 -1.22 -9.29
CA HIS A 246 -4.40 -1.60 -10.32
C HIS A 246 -3.95 -1.01 -11.66
N TYR A 247 -4.08 -1.77 -12.74
CA TYR A 247 -3.76 -1.33 -14.08
C TYR A 247 -5.04 -0.96 -14.85
N PHE A 248 -5.11 0.28 -15.33
CA PHE A 248 -6.17 0.77 -16.20
C PHE A 248 -5.72 0.77 -17.66
N ASN A 249 -6.33 -0.07 -18.48
CA ASN A 249 -6.07 -0.06 -19.93
C ASN A 249 -6.74 1.16 -20.59
N ILE A 250 -5.95 2.18 -20.92
CA ILE A 250 -6.42 3.40 -21.57
C ILE A 250 -6.17 3.45 -23.09
N SER A 251 -5.86 2.33 -23.74
CA SER A 251 -5.59 2.29 -25.20
C SER A 251 -6.73 2.84 -26.06
N THR A 252 -7.98 2.73 -25.60
CA THR A 252 -9.17 3.26 -26.28
C THR A 252 -9.58 4.64 -25.81
N SER A 253 -8.94 5.20 -24.78
CA SER A 253 -9.27 6.51 -24.22
C SER A 253 -8.78 7.61 -25.16
N SER A 254 -9.59 8.65 -25.33
CA SER A 254 -9.32 9.73 -26.29
C SER A 254 -8.17 10.62 -25.82
N THR A 255 -7.24 10.95 -26.71
CA THR A 255 -6.19 11.97 -26.46
C THR A 255 -6.68 13.40 -26.67
N LYS A 256 -7.94 13.58 -27.09
CA LYS A 256 -8.55 14.88 -27.41
C LYS A 256 -9.71 15.26 -26.48
N THR A 257 -10.18 14.33 -25.68
CA THR A 257 -11.30 14.51 -24.76
C THR A 257 -10.78 14.38 -23.34
N ALA A 258 -11.20 15.28 -22.46
CA ALA A 258 -10.82 15.18 -21.05
C ALA A 258 -11.42 13.91 -20.43
N LEU A 259 -10.69 13.32 -19.49
CA LEU A 259 -11.22 12.30 -18.58
C LEU A 259 -12.38 12.86 -17.74
N PRO A 260 -13.25 11.98 -17.19
CA PRO A 260 -14.35 12.39 -16.32
C PRO A 260 -13.95 13.38 -15.23
N GLN A 261 -14.81 14.34 -14.97
CA GLN A 261 -14.54 15.37 -13.96
C GLN A 261 -14.65 14.77 -12.56
N VAL A 262 -13.57 14.89 -11.79
CA VAL A 262 -13.55 14.54 -10.37
C VAL A 262 -13.02 15.73 -9.58
N ASP A 263 -13.86 16.22 -8.68
CA ASP A 263 -13.57 17.38 -7.85
C ASP A 263 -13.08 16.95 -6.46
N VAL A 264 -12.18 17.75 -5.88
CA VAL A 264 -11.64 17.52 -4.54
C VAL A 264 -12.17 18.58 -3.59
N LEU A 265 -12.93 18.15 -2.58
CA LEU A 265 -13.47 19.05 -1.56
C LEU A 265 -12.63 18.97 -0.28
N TYR A 266 -12.25 20.14 0.24
CA TYR A 266 -11.37 20.26 1.40
C TYR A 266 -12.16 20.35 2.71
N GLY A 267 -11.97 19.40 3.61
CA GLY A 267 -12.61 19.41 4.92
C GLY A 267 -11.94 20.41 5.87
N HIS A 268 -12.74 21.24 6.54
CA HIS A 268 -12.33 22.16 7.60
C HIS A 268 -13.48 22.40 8.59
N GLN A 269 -13.21 23.16 9.66
CA GLN A 269 -14.29 23.64 10.53
C GLN A 269 -15.18 24.59 9.73
N GLU A 270 -16.49 24.42 9.84
CA GLU A 270 -17.47 25.23 9.09
C GLU A 270 -17.40 25.03 7.56
N THR A 271 -16.99 23.85 7.08
CA THR A 271 -17.17 23.52 5.66
C THR A 271 -18.64 23.63 5.28
N ASP A 272 -18.92 24.40 4.23
CA ASP A 272 -20.26 24.58 3.69
C ASP A 272 -20.73 23.29 3.00
N PRO A 273 -21.80 22.63 3.49
CA PRO A 273 -22.37 21.45 2.85
C PRO A 273 -22.85 21.68 1.42
N LYS A 274 -23.09 22.93 0.99
CA LYS A 274 -23.56 23.22 -0.37
C LYS A 274 -22.52 22.93 -1.45
N LEU A 275 -21.23 22.96 -1.11
CA LEU A 275 -20.14 22.71 -2.05
C LEU A 275 -20.24 21.33 -2.74
N PHE A 276 -20.90 20.36 -2.08
CA PHE A 276 -21.11 19.03 -2.63
C PHE A 276 -22.12 19.04 -3.78
N GLN A 277 -23.27 19.67 -3.56
CA GLN A 277 -24.29 19.83 -4.59
C GLN A 277 -23.77 20.71 -5.73
N GLU A 278 -23.07 21.80 -5.41
CA GLU A 278 -22.48 22.69 -6.41
C GLU A 278 -21.44 21.99 -7.29
N ALA A 279 -20.62 21.08 -6.76
CA ALA A 279 -19.69 20.29 -7.56
C ALA A 279 -20.44 19.43 -8.60
N ILE A 280 -21.53 18.78 -8.19
CA ILE A 280 -22.36 17.93 -9.06
C ILE A 280 -23.06 18.78 -10.13
N GLU A 281 -23.65 19.91 -9.73
CA GLU A 281 -24.30 20.84 -10.66
C GLU A 281 -23.32 21.41 -11.69
N ASN A 282 -22.03 21.53 -11.32
CA ASN A 282 -20.94 21.93 -12.21
C ASN A 282 -20.34 20.76 -13.02
N GLY A 283 -20.93 19.57 -12.96
CA GLY A 283 -20.57 18.43 -13.81
C GLY A 283 -19.61 17.42 -13.20
N ALA A 284 -19.35 17.46 -11.89
CA ALA A 284 -18.56 16.41 -11.24
C ALA A 284 -19.24 15.04 -11.40
N GLU A 285 -18.50 14.09 -11.98
CA GLU A 285 -18.90 12.69 -12.12
C GLU A 285 -18.37 11.81 -10.96
N GLY A 286 -17.52 12.38 -10.11
CA GLY A 286 -17.03 11.78 -8.87
C GLY A 286 -16.52 12.86 -7.91
N ILE A 287 -16.52 12.56 -6.61
CA ILE A 287 -16.05 13.50 -5.58
C ILE A 287 -15.00 12.82 -4.71
N VAL A 288 -13.88 13.51 -4.48
CA VAL A 288 -12.87 13.12 -3.49
C VAL A 288 -12.91 14.08 -2.33
N LEU A 289 -12.89 13.53 -1.11
CA LEU A 289 -12.96 14.28 0.11
C LEU A 289 -11.61 14.30 0.82
N ALA A 290 -10.97 15.48 0.91
CA ALA A 290 -9.79 15.67 1.76
C ALA A 290 -10.23 15.86 3.22
N GLY A 291 -10.57 14.74 3.88
CA GLY A 291 -11.20 14.74 5.19
C GLY A 291 -10.28 15.10 6.36
N LEU A 292 -10.89 15.39 7.51
CA LEU A 292 -10.24 15.71 8.78
C LEU A 292 -9.64 14.44 9.40
N GLY A 293 -8.36 14.47 9.79
CA GLY A 293 -7.69 13.31 10.39
C GLY A 293 -7.80 12.07 9.48
N ALA A 294 -8.33 10.97 10.01
CA ALA A 294 -8.57 9.74 9.25
C ALA A 294 -9.85 9.80 8.38
N GLY A 295 -10.10 10.89 7.66
CA GLY A 295 -11.27 11.02 6.77
C GLY A 295 -12.60 11.34 7.46
N GLY A 296 -12.57 12.09 8.56
CA GLY A 296 -13.77 12.61 9.22
C GLY A 296 -14.31 13.88 8.55
N TRP A 297 -15.61 14.15 8.74
CA TRP A 297 -16.30 15.33 8.21
C TRP A 297 -17.30 15.87 9.24
N PRO A 298 -17.62 17.19 9.22
CA PRO A 298 -18.66 17.74 10.09
C PRO A 298 -20.03 17.10 9.84
N ASP A 299 -20.82 16.85 10.90
CA ASP A 299 -22.08 16.11 10.81
C ASP A 299 -23.06 16.67 9.77
N LYS A 300 -23.21 18.00 9.70
CA LYS A 300 -24.07 18.65 8.69
C LYS A 300 -23.61 18.39 7.25
N ALA A 301 -22.30 18.30 7.02
CA ALA A 301 -21.77 17.95 5.71
C ALA A 301 -21.97 16.45 5.42
N VAL A 302 -21.83 15.59 6.44
CA VAL A 302 -22.12 14.15 6.32
C VAL A 302 -23.58 13.90 5.95
N GLU A 303 -24.52 14.65 6.51
CA GLU A 303 -25.94 14.57 6.13
C GLU A 303 -26.14 14.88 4.64
N GLU A 304 -25.47 15.92 4.12
CA GLU A 304 -25.57 16.30 2.71
C GLU A 304 -24.90 15.28 1.79
N ILE A 305 -23.71 14.77 2.16
CA ILE A 305 -23.03 13.69 1.42
C ILE A 305 -23.93 12.46 1.31
N LYS A 306 -24.61 12.08 2.40
CA LYS A 306 -25.53 10.94 2.38
C LYS A 306 -26.73 11.17 1.48
N LYS A 307 -27.24 12.40 1.36
CA LYS A 307 -28.29 12.72 0.38
C LYS A 307 -27.78 12.52 -1.04
N VAL A 308 -26.61 13.08 -1.37
CA VAL A 308 -25.95 12.87 -2.67
C VAL A 308 -25.82 11.38 -3.01
N LEU A 309 -25.33 10.57 -2.07
CA LEU A 309 -25.18 9.12 -2.27
C LEU A 309 -26.51 8.38 -2.46
N ASN A 310 -27.60 8.87 -1.87
CA ASN A 310 -28.92 8.26 -2.01
C ASN A 310 -29.66 8.71 -3.28
N GLU A 311 -29.37 9.92 -3.76
CA GLU A 311 -30.08 10.56 -4.87
C GLU A 311 -29.34 10.45 -6.21
N THR A 312 -28.06 10.07 -6.18
CA THR A 312 -27.20 9.99 -7.37
C THR A 312 -26.34 8.72 -7.36
N GLU A 313 -25.83 8.33 -8.52
CA GLU A 313 -24.84 7.24 -8.66
C GLU A 313 -23.39 7.78 -8.63
N ILE A 314 -23.16 8.98 -8.10
CA ILE A 314 -21.85 9.63 -8.10
C ILE A 314 -20.99 9.02 -6.98
N PRO A 315 -19.83 8.40 -7.30
CA PRO A 315 -18.92 7.88 -6.27
C PRO A 315 -18.31 8.99 -5.43
N VAL A 316 -18.36 8.80 -4.11
CA VAL A 316 -17.68 9.64 -3.13
C VAL A 316 -16.54 8.85 -2.49
N VAL A 317 -15.31 9.30 -2.70
CA VAL A 317 -14.10 8.71 -2.12
C VAL A 317 -13.58 9.57 -0.98
N VAL A 318 -13.47 9.00 0.21
CA VAL A 318 -13.00 9.64 1.43
C VAL A 318 -11.50 9.44 1.60
N SER A 319 -10.75 10.51 1.38
CA SER A 319 -9.32 10.61 1.67
C SER A 319 -9.10 11.49 2.91
N ARG A 320 -7.91 12.07 3.04
CA ARG A 320 -7.45 12.85 4.19
C ARG A 320 -6.71 14.10 3.74
N ARG A 321 -6.83 15.17 4.51
CA ARG A 321 -6.00 16.38 4.34
C ARG A 321 -4.67 16.31 5.09
N THR A 322 -4.50 15.37 6.02
CA THR A 322 -3.20 15.13 6.64
C THR A 322 -2.25 14.54 5.60
N ALA A 323 -0.95 14.84 5.72
CA ALA A 323 0.05 14.36 4.76
C ALA A 323 0.06 12.82 4.66
N TRP A 324 -0.07 12.14 5.80
CA TRP A 324 0.09 10.69 5.93
C TRP A 324 -1.03 10.03 6.73
N GLY A 325 -1.06 8.69 6.72
CA GLY A 325 -2.06 7.86 7.40
C GLY A 325 -2.76 6.82 6.53
N TYR A 326 -3.90 6.32 7.00
CA TYR A 326 -4.79 5.42 6.27
C TYR A 326 -6.24 5.85 6.50
N VAL A 327 -7.10 5.75 5.48
CA VAL A 327 -8.54 6.03 5.58
C VAL A 327 -9.32 4.80 5.14
N ASP A 328 -10.03 4.20 6.09
CA ASP A 328 -10.94 3.07 5.87
C ASP A 328 -12.29 3.54 5.32
N GLU A 329 -13.13 2.60 4.90
CA GLU A 329 -14.51 2.86 4.47
C GLU A 329 -15.28 3.69 5.51
N ARG A 330 -16.13 4.61 5.03
CA ARG A 330 -17.01 5.43 5.85
C ARG A 330 -18.48 5.15 5.50
N PRO A 331 -19.42 5.36 6.45
CA PRO A 331 -20.86 5.29 6.15
C PRO A 331 -21.37 6.31 5.11
N PHE A 332 -20.48 7.16 4.59
CA PHE A 332 -20.76 8.22 3.63
C PHE A 332 -19.74 8.23 2.49
N GLY A 333 -19.02 7.13 2.24
CA GLY A 333 -18.16 7.01 1.06
C GLY A 333 -17.08 5.93 1.15
N ILE A 334 -16.49 5.66 0.00
CA ILE A 334 -15.43 4.67 -0.21
C ILE A 334 -14.14 5.15 0.45
N GLY A 335 -13.42 4.31 1.20
CA GLY A 335 -12.15 4.70 1.82
C GLY A 335 -11.02 4.80 0.79
N ALA A 336 -10.22 5.89 0.80
CA ALA A 336 -9.10 6.04 -0.13
C ALA A 336 -7.84 5.23 0.26
N GLY A 337 -7.88 4.54 1.40
CA GLY A 337 -6.74 3.82 1.96
C GLY A 337 -5.54 4.75 2.22
N TYR A 338 -4.41 4.44 1.58
CA TYR A 338 -3.18 5.26 1.68
C TYR A 338 -3.12 6.43 0.69
N LEU A 339 -4.03 6.50 -0.29
CA LEU A 339 -3.97 7.54 -1.32
C LEU A 339 -4.39 8.89 -0.72
N ASN A 340 -3.54 9.90 -0.94
CA ASN A 340 -3.89 11.29 -0.67
C ASN A 340 -4.98 11.78 -1.66
N PRO A 341 -5.58 12.96 -1.45
CA PRO A 341 -6.70 13.42 -2.27
C PRO A 341 -6.35 13.53 -3.75
N SER A 342 -5.15 14.04 -4.07
CA SER A 342 -4.69 14.21 -5.46
C SER A 342 -4.56 12.86 -6.19
N LYS A 343 -3.98 11.84 -5.54
CA LYS A 343 -3.89 10.50 -6.14
C LYS A 343 -5.23 9.76 -6.16
N ALA A 344 -6.04 9.90 -5.12
CA ALA A 344 -7.38 9.33 -5.09
C ALA A 344 -8.24 9.89 -6.24
N ARG A 345 -8.12 11.19 -6.54
CA ARG A 345 -8.75 11.81 -7.70
C ARG A 345 -8.34 11.14 -9.00
N ILE A 346 -7.03 10.97 -9.24
CA ILE A 346 -6.52 10.33 -10.47
C ILE A 346 -7.07 8.91 -10.63
N GLN A 347 -7.05 8.10 -9.57
CA GLN A 347 -7.57 6.73 -9.62
C GLN A 347 -9.09 6.71 -9.87
N LEU A 348 -9.85 7.61 -9.27
CA LEU A 348 -11.29 7.72 -9.49
C LEU A 348 -11.61 8.18 -10.92
N GLN A 349 -10.87 9.14 -11.48
CA GLN A 349 -11.02 9.56 -12.88
C GLN A 349 -10.81 8.40 -13.85
N LEU A 350 -9.78 7.58 -13.62
CA LEU A 350 -9.51 6.41 -14.44
C LEU A 350 -10.59 5.33 -14.30
N ALA A 351 -11.12 5.12 -13.11
CA ALA A 351 -12.22 4.18 -12.88
C ALA A 351 -13.51 4.62 -13.58
N LEU A 352 -13.84 5.91 -13.52
CA LEU A 352 -14.99 6.49 -14.24
C LEU A 352 -14.80 6.42 -15.75
N GLU A 353 -13.59 6.67 -16.27
CA GLU A 353 -13.28 6.53 -17.70
C GLU A 353 -13.47 5.08 -18.18
N LYS A 354 -13.22 4.10 -17.31
CA LYS A 354 -13.51 2.68 -17.58
C LYS A 354 -14.95 2.27 -17.27
N LYS A 355 -15.80 3.20 -16.83
CA LYS A 355 -17.21 2.99 -16.49
C LYS A 355 -17.39 1.86 -15.47
N LEU A 356 -16.50 1.81 -14.48
CA LEU A 356 -16.58 0.82 -13.41
C LEU A 356 -17.78 1.11 -12.50
N SER A 357 -18.39 0.06 -11.94
CA SER A 357 -19.45 0.20 -10.95
C SER A 357 -18.91 0.73 -9.62
N ILE A 358 -19.80 1.21 -8.74
CA ILE A 358 -19.42 1.66 -7.39
C ILE A 358 -18.69 0.56 -6.61
N GLU A 359 -19.13 -0.69 -6.74
CA GLU A 359 -18.49 -1.86 -6.11
C GLU A 359 -17.10 -2.11 -6.68
N GLU A 360 -16.92 -2.04 -8.00
CA GLU A 360 -15.61 -2.19 -8.64
C GLU A 360 -14.65 -1.05 -8.25
N ILE A 361 -15.16 0.17 -8.15
CA ILE A 361 -14.41 1.32 -7.65
C ILE A 361 -13.96 1.05 -6.21
N LYS A 362 -14.89 0.60 -5.36
CA LYS A 362 -14.59 0.26 -3.97
C LYS A 362 -13.48 -0.78 -3.87
N ASP A 363 -13.56 -1.88 -4.61
CA ASP A 363 -12.55 -2.96 -4.60
C ASP A 363 -11.14 -2.45 -4.99
N ILE A 364 -11.05 -1.54 -5.96
CA ILE A 364 -9.77 -0.97 -6.41
C ILE A 364 -9.16 -0.03 -5.35
N PHE A 365 -9.98 0.70 -4.60
CA PHE A 365 -9.51 1.52 -3.48
C PHE A 365 -9.20 0.69 -2.22
N ASP A 366 -9.96 -0.38 -1.98
CA ASP A 366 -9.81 -1.28 -0.85
C ASP A 366 -8.61 -2.21 -0.96
N GLY A 367 -7.90 -2.26 -2.10
CA GLY A 367 -6.94 -3.27 -2.60
C GLY A 367 -5.86 -3.87 -1.66
N LEU A 368 -5.83 -3.52 -0.38
CA LEU A 368 -5.20 -4.27 0.71
C LEU A 368 -6.11 -5.33 1.35
N ALA A 369 -7.44 -5.18 1.24
CA ALA A 369 -8.44 -6.06 1.86
C ALA A 369 -8.53 -7.44 1.16
N HIS A 370 -8.24 -7.53 -0.14
CA HIS A 370 -8.27 -8.79 -0.89
C HIS A 370 -7.09 -9.73 -0.61
N VAL A 371 -6.14 -9.34 0.26
CA VAL A 371 -5.13 -10.28 0.80
C VAL A 371 -5.71 -11.12 1.95
N GLN A 372 -6.92 -10.81 2.44
CA GLN A 372 -7.68 -11.74 3.28
C GLN A 372 -8.41 -12.77 2.40
N ALA A 373 -8.17 -14.04 2.68
CA ALA A 373 -8.65 -15.23 1.97
C ALA A 373 -10.10 -15.14 1.42
N PRO A 374 -10.40 -15.81 0.29
CA PRO A 374 -11.69 -15.67 -0.40
C PRO A 374 -12.87 -16.02 0.53
N ARG A 375 -13.70 -15.02 0.84
CA ARG A 375 -15.02 -15.22 1.41
C ARG A 375 -15.93 -15.88 0.37
N GLN A 376 -16.08 -17.21 0.50
CA GLN A 376 -17.21 -18.04 0.06
C GLN A 376 -17.83 -17.75 -1.32
N GLN A 377 -17.39 -18.50 -2.34
CA GLN A 377 -18.31 -19.08 -3.34
C GLN A 377 -18.50 -20.58 -3.03
N LEU A 378 -19.24 -20.89 -1.96
CA LEU A 378 -19.79 -22.22 -1.73
C LEU A 378 -21.24 -22.07 -1.26
N LYS A 379 -22.13 -21.78 -2.20
CA LYS A 379 -23.55 -22.13 -2.05
C LYS A 379 -24.02 -22.89 -3.29
N LYS A 380 -24.65 -24.03 -2.99
CA LYS A 380 -25.46 -24.92 -3.84
C LYS A 380 -24.69 -26.00 -4.63
N SER A 381 -24.47 -27.14 -3.97
CA SER A 381 -25.14 -28.40 -4.32
C SER A 381 -24.53 -29.57 -3.54
N ALA A 382 -25.34 -30.25 -2.74
CA ALA A 382 -25.31 -31.69 -2.47
C ALA A 382 -26.24 -31.97 -1.29
N SER A 383 -27.46 -32.38 -1.63
CA SER A 383 -28.39 -33.11 -0.78
C SER A 383 -27.78 -34.42 -0.30
N PHE A 384 -27.95 -34.81 0.98
CA PHE A 384 -28.08 -36.21 1.44
C PHE A 384 -28.58 -36.24 2.90
N PRO A 385 -29.13 -37.36 3.41
CA PRO A 385 -30.49 -37.40 3.92
C PRO A 385 -30.59 -37.59 5.42
N SER A 386 -31.79 -37.31 5.93
CA SER A 386 -32.27 -37.61 7.28
C SER A 386 -32.23 -39.11 7.60
N THR A 387 -31.53 -39.49 8.67
CA THR A 387 -31.87 -40.64 9.54
C THR A 387 -30.89 -40.72 10.72
N LEU A 388 -31.34 -40.43 11.94
CA LEU A 388 -31.44 -41.40 13.04
C LEU A 388 -31.75 -40.71 14.37
N THR A 389 -32.97 -40.98 14.82
CA THR A 389 -33.55 -40.78 16.14
C THR A 389 -32.92 -41.72 17.18
N THR A 390 -33.09 -41.38 18.48
CA THR A 390 -32.96 -42.24 19.71
C THR A 390 -31.61 -42.03 20.42
N ALA A 391 -31.44 -41.68 21.70
CA ALA A 391 -32.24 -41.48 22.92
C ALA A 391 -31.40 -40.54 23.84
N PHE A 392 -31.82 -39.90 24.93
CA PHE A 392 -32.56 -40.36 26.11
C PHE A 392 -33.01 -39.12 26.92
N GLN A 393 -34.16 -39.24 27.56
CA GLN A 393 -34.82 -38.25 28.40
C GLN A 393 -34.60 -38.63 29.89
N ILE A 394 -34.87 -37.69 30.82
CA ILE A 394 -35.05 -37.84 32.30
C ILE A 394 -33.70 -37.72 33.07
N ILE A 395 -33.45 -36.82 34.06
CA ILE A 395 -34.16 -36.53 35.32
C ILE A 395 -33.86 -35.09 35.81
N THR A 396 -34.92 -34.36 36.18
CA THR A 396 -34.89 -33.21 37.09
C THR A 396 -34.77 -33.68 38.54
N HIS A 397 -33.80 -33.19 39.31
CA HIS A 397 -33.86 -33.15 40.78
C HIS A 397 -33.29 -31.84 41.32
N LYS A 398 -34.14 -31.09 42.02
CA LYS A 398 -33.76 -29.99 42.92
C LYS A 398 -33.08 -30.61 44.14
N THR A 399 -31.87 -30.16 44.47
CA THR A 399 -31.30 -30.40 45.81
C THR A 399 -30.55 -29.19 46.32
N LYS A 400 -30.86 -28.85 47.58
CA LYS A 400 -30.29 -27.76 48.38
C LYS A 400 -28.77 -27.84 48.49
N ILE A 401 -28.17 -26.65 48.49
CA ILE A 401 -26.79 -26.35 48.87
C ILE A 401 -26.42 -27.05 50.18
N THR A 402 -25.31 -27.80 50.14
CA THR A 402 -24.54 -28.14 51.34
C THR A 402 -23.06 -27.92 51.02
N ARG A 403 -22.43 -27.00 51.77
CA ARG A 403 -20.99 -26.70 51.70
C ARG A 403 -20.20 -28.00 51.82
N PHE A 404 -19.47 -28.37 50.76
CA PHE A 404 -18.43 -29.38 50.82
C PHE A 404 -17.07 -28.71 50.69
N ASN A 405 -16.35 -28.76 51.82
CA ASN A 405 -14.95 -28.43 51.96
C ASN A 405 -14.16 -29.53 51.23
N ILE A 406 -13.72 -29.28 49.99
CA ILE A 406 -12.82 -30.21 49.29
C ILE A 406 -11.40 -29.84 49.67
N SER A 407 -10.84 -30.66 50.55
CA SER A 407 -9.42 -30.70 50.85
C SER A 407 -8.61 -30.85 49.56
N SER A 408 -7.71 -29.91 49.35
CA SER A 408 -6.60 -29.91 48.42
C SER A 408 -5.94 -31.30 48.29
N ARG A 409 -6.03 -31.92 47.11
CA ARG A 409 -4.84 -32.53 46.55
C ARG A 409 -4.15 -31.44 45.74
N PRO A 410 -2.90 -31.06 46.05
CA PRO A 410 -2.21 -30.08 45.22
C PRO A 410 -2.02 -30.72 43.85
N MET A 411 -2.70 -30.19 42.83
CA MET A 411 -2.18 -30.36 41.49
C MET A 411 -0.79 -29.73 41.48
N GLU A 412 0.18 -30.48 40.97
CA GLU A 412 1.57 -30.05 40.81
C GLU A 412 1.57 -28.72 40.05
N ARG A 413 2.12 -27.66 40.68
CA ARG A 413 2.35 -26.37 40.01
C ARG A 413 3.27 -26.61 38.81
N GLN A 414 2.88 -26.11 37.65
CA GLN A 414 3.64 -26.23 36.41
C GLN A 414 3.99 -24.84 35.90
N THR A 415 5.28 -24.53 35.92
CA THR A 415 5.83 -23.19 35.68
C THR A 415 6.62 -23.19 34.37
N ILE A 416 6.34 -22.22 33.48
CA ILE A 416 7.08 -22.01 32.22
C ILE A 416 7.95 -20.76 32.36
N ASN A 417 9.27 -20.86 32.52
CA ASN A 417 10.16 -19.67 32.68
C ASN A 417 10.39 -18.90 31.35
N LEU A 418 10.33 -17.57 31.38
CA LEU A 418 10.64 -16.64 30.29
C LEU A 418 12.13 -16.25 30.41
N PRO A 419 12.91 -16.22 29.30
CA PRO A 419 14.34 -15.91 29.37
C PRO A 419 14.59 -14.40 29.51
N GLY A 420 15.68 -14.10 30.25
CA GLY A 420 16.07 -12.77 30.70
C GLY A 420 16.28 -11.70 29.63
N THR A 421 16.10 -10.46 30.08
CA THR A 421 16.00 -9.23 29.31
C THR A 421 17.27 -8.84 28.53
N THR A 422 17.46 -9.36 27.32
CA THR A 422 18.33 -8.73 26.30
C THR A 422 18.02 -9.29 24.91
N ASP A 423 17.83 -8.38 23.95
CA ASP A 423 17.80 -8.53 22.50
C ASP A 423 16.51 -8.98 21.75
N LEU A 424 16.02 -8.01 20.97
CA LEU A 424 15.17 -8.05 19.76
C LEU A 424 13.79 -8.77 19.79
N PRO A 425 12.75 -8.20 19.16
CA PRO A 425 11.46 -8.86 19.02
C PRO A 425 11.55 -9.98 17.96
N LYS A 426 11.51 -11.24 18.41
CA LYS A 426 11.26 -12.39 17.52
C LYS A 426 9.81 -12.35 17.01
N THR A 427 9.62 -12.69 15.73
CA THR A 427 8.32 -12.70 15.04
C THR A 427 7.46 -13.92 15.37
N GLU A 428 8.04 -14.95 15.99
CA GLU A 428 7.32 -16.01 16.68
C GLU A 428 7.79 -16.03 18.15
N PRO A 429 6.88 -16.23 19.12
CA PRO A 429 7.30 -16.50 20.49
C PRO A 429 8.08 -17.83 20.50
N ASP A 430 9.32 -17.79 20.96
CA ASP A 430 10.24 -18.95 21.03
C ASP A 430 9.85 -19.98 22.12
N TYR A 431 8.61 -19.96 22.60
CA TYR A 431 8.14 -20.90 23.59
C TYR A 431 7.26 -21.95 22.90
N LEU A 432 7.72 -23.20 22.95
CA LEU A 432 6.85 -24.34 22.72
C LEU A 432 6.00 -24.51 23.98
N LEU A 433 4.67 -24.50 23.84
CA LEU A 433 3.80 -25.08 24.86
C LEU A 433 4.34 -26.49 25.12
N ASP A 434 4.69 -26.80 26.35
CA ASP A 434 5.11 -28.17 26.64
C ASP A 434 3.95 -29.13 26.27
N ALA A 435 4.30 -30.38 26.00
CA ALA A 435 3.34 -31.38 25.55
C ALA A 435 2.16 -31.55 26.53
N ARG A 436 2.35 -31.22 27.81
CA ARG A 436 1.33 -31.34 28.86
C ARG A 436 0.38 -30.13 28.90
N SER A 437 0.87 -28.93 28.63
CA SER A 437 0.05 -27.71 28.45
C SER A 437 -0.79 -27.80 27.16
N THR A 438 -0.21 -28.36 26.10
CA THR A 438 -0.92 -28.68 24.86
C THR A 438 -2.00 -29.76 25.11
N ASP A 439 -1.69 -30.77 25.92
CA ASP A 439 -2.64 -31.81 26.32
C ASP A 439 -3.79 -31.25 27.18
N ALA A 440 -3.51 -30.41 28.17
CA ALA A 440 -4.51 -29.76 29.01
C ALA A 440 -5.51 -28.91 28.19
N LEU A 441 -5.01 -28.12 27.22
CA LEU A 441 -5.86 -27.36 26.31
C LEU A 441 -6.69 -28.27 25.38
N SER A 442 -6.11 -29.39 24.95
CA SER A 442 -6.81 -30.36 24.08
C SER A 442 -7.92 -31.14 24.78
N GLN A 443 -7.91 -31.19 26.12
CA GLN A 443 -8.87 -31.95 26.94
C GLN A 443 -10.10 -31.13 27.39
N LEU A 444 -10.19 -29.85 27.01
CA LEU A 444 -11.27 -28.94 27.44
C LEU A 444 -12.62 -29.27 26.80
N LYS A 445 -13.64 -29.50 27.64
CA LYS A 445 -15.02 -29.81 27.22
C LYS A 445 -16.00 -28.66 27.55
N ASP A 446 -17.19 -28.70 26.95
CA ASP A 446 -18.25 -27.70 27.19
C ASP A 446 -18.52 -27.54 28.68
N GLY A 447 -18.46 -26.29 29.16
CA GLY A 447 -18.64 -25.97 30.58
C GLY A 447 -17.39 -26.09 31.44
N ASP A 448 -16.24 -26.51 30.90
CA ASP A 448 -14.99 -26.49 31.67
C ASP A 448 -14.46 -25.06 31.85
N LEU A 449 -13.95 -24.79 33.05
CA LEU A 449 -13.25 -23.57 33.45
C LEU A 449 -11.77 -23.91 33.66
N LEU A 450 -10.88 -23.25 32.91
CA LEU A 450 -9.44 -23.36 33.10
C LEU A 450 -8.90 -22.00 33.51
N LYS A 451 -8.17 -21.97 34.63
CA LYS A 451 -7.53 -20.76 35.13
C LYS A 451 -6.07 -20.76 34.67
N MET A 452 -5.66 -19.63 34.09
CA MET A 452 -4.28 -19.43 33.69
C MET A 452 -3.74 -18.16 34.35
N VAL A 453 -2.63 -18.31 35.06
CA VAL A 453 -1.95 -17.27 35.81
C VAL A 453 -0.65 -16.94 35.10
N VAL A 454 -0.43 -15.66 34.84
CA VAL A 454 0.88 -15.16 34.41
C VAL A 454 1.56 -14.53 35.63
N ASP A 455 2.69 -15.11 36.05
CA ASP A 455 3.55 -14.57 37.10
C ASP A 455 4.63 -13.70 36.47
N HIS A 456 4.71 -12.44 36.89
CA HIS A 456 5.65 -11.46 36.36
C HIS A 456 6.99 -11.42 37.10
N GLU A 457 7.11 -12.01 38.29
CA GLU A 457 8.37 -12.07 39.04
C GLU A 457 9.23 -13.23 38.60
N GLU A 458 8.61 -14.39 38.41
CA GLU A 458 9.27 -15.61 37.91
C GLU A 458 9.28 -15.68 36.39
N ASP A 459 8.70 -14.66 35.74
CA ASP A 459 8.61 -14.55 34.30
C ASP A 459 7.97 -15.86 33.78
N SER A 460 6.74 -16.19 34.19
CA SER A 460 6.17 -17.50 33.88
C SER A 460 4.68 -17.54 33.65
N ILE A 461 4.23 -18.58 32.93
CA ILE A 461 2.81 -18.91 32.75
C ILE A 461 2.53 -20.21 33.48
N GLU A 462 1.55 -20.17 34.37
CA GLU A 462 1.08 -21.30 35.17
C GLU A 462 -0.39 -21.59 34.84
N PHE A 463 -0.73 -22.86 34.64
CA PHE A 463 -2.12 -23.31 34.55
C PHE A 463 -2.55 -23.77 35.94
N GLU A 464 -3.49 -23.07 36.56
CA GLU A 464 -4.05 -23.42 37.85
C GLU A 464 -5.49 -23.94 37.66
N ASP A 465 -5.90 -24.93 38.47
CA ASP A 465 -7.28 -25.36 38.66
C ASP A 465 -8.18 -25.48 37.39
N HIS A 466 -8.08 -26.63 36.70
CA HIS A 466 -9.08 -27.05 35.70
C HIS A 466 -10.33 -27.59 36.40
N VAL A 467 -11.40 -26.81 36.40
CA VAL A 467 -12.71 -27.20 36.97
C VAL A 467 -13.64 -27.62 35.85
N LYS A 468 -14.17 -28.84 35.93
CA LYS A 468 -15.01 -29.41 34.87
C LYS A 468 -16.48 -29.05 35.08
N GLN A 469 -17.17 -28.69 34.00
CA GLN A 469 -18.63 -28.47 33.97
C GLN A 469 -19.17 -27.46 35.00
N VAL A 470 -18.54 -26.29 35.09
CA VAL A 470 -19.03 -25.17 35.89
C VAL A 470 -20.29 -24.61 35.24
N ALA A 471 -21.40 -24.62 35.97
CA ALA A 471 -22.63 -23.98 35.52
C ALA A 471 -22.39 -22.44 35.40
N PRO A 472 -22.87 -21.78 34.32
CA PRO A 472 -22.64 -20.35 34.07
C PRO A 472 -22.90 -19.43 35.27
N GLU A 473 -23.98 -19.70 36.01
CA GLU A 473 -24.41 -18.97 37.19
C GLU A 473 -23.46 -19.10 38.39
N ASN A 474 -22.59 -20.12 38.41
CA ASN A 474 -21.68 -20.41 39.52
C ASN A 474 -20.23 -19.99 39.21
N ILE A 475 -19.94 -19.48 38.00
CA ILE A 475 -18.58 -19.07 37.60
C ILE A 475 -18.06 -17.99 38.58
N ALA A 476 -18.93 -17.07 39.02
CA ALA A 476 -18.61 -16.01 39.97
C ALA A 476 -18.01 -16.52 41.31
N GLU A 477 -18.38 -17.73 41.75
CA GLU A 477 -17.90 -18.31 43.01
C GLU A 477 -16.42 -18.75 42.96
N TYR A 478 -15.86 -18.87 41.74
CA TYR A 478 -14.46 -19.23 41.52
C TYR A 478 -13.54 -18.00 41.39
N PHE A 479 -14.07 -16.79 41.57
CA PHE A 479 -13.31 -15.53 41.57
C PHE A 479 -13.08 -15.01 43.00
N ASP A 480 -12.22 -15.67 43.77
CA ASP A 480 -11.77 -15.13 45.06
C ASP A 480 -10.27 -14.79 44.99
N ALA A 481 -9.96 -13.61 44.43
CA ALA A 481 -8.58 -13.14 44.29
C ALA A 481 -8.53 -11.59 44.28
N PRO A 482 -8.27 -10.95 45.43
CA PRO A 482 -8.34 -9.50 45.61
C PRO A 482 -7.27 -8.69 44.85
N GLU A 483 -6.29 -9.36 44.22
CA GLU A 483 -5.17 -8.74 43.48
C GLU A 483 -5.35 -8.66 41.95
N ILE A 484 -6.47 -9.12 41.40
CA ILE A 484 -6.68 -9.19 39.94
C ILE A 484 -7.38 -7.93 39.40
N LYS A 485 -6.80 -7.32 38.35
CA LYS A 485 -7.32 -6.07 37.75
C LYS A 485 -7.98 -6.22 36.37
N LYS A 486 -7.81 -7.35 35.65
CA LYS A 486 -8.41 -7.57 34.32
C LYS A 486 -8.69 -9.05 34.08
N PHE A 487 -9.81 -9.33 33.40
CA PHE A 487 -10.20 -10.67 32.97
C PHE A 487 -10.47 -10.71 31.46
N ALA A 488 -10.08 -11.80 30.82
CA ALA A 488 -10.46 -12.08 29.43
C ALA A 488 -11.07 -13.48 29.32
N PHE A 489 -12.18 -13.57 28.59
CA PHE A 489 -12.91 -14.81 28.36
C PHE A 489 -12.64 -15.31 26.96
N TYR A 490 -12.24 -16.57 26.87
CA TYR A 490 -11.97 -17.22 25.61
C TYR A 490 -12.83 -18.46 25.45
N ARG A 491 -13.23 -18.74 24.22
CA ARG A 491 -14.05 -19.91 23.89
C ARG A 491 -13.28 -20.84 22.97
N HIS A 492 -13.23 -22.11 23.34
CA HIS A 492 -12.62 -23.15 22.52
C HIS A 492 -13.55 -23.48 21.34
N PRO A 493 -13.05 -23.64 20.11
CA PRO A 493 -13.90 -23.73 18.91
C PRO A 493 -14.63 -25.08 18.81
N GLY A 494 -14.15 -26.11 19.51
CA GLY A 494 -14.77 -27.44 19.57
C GLY A 494 -15.58 -27.69 20.84
N SER A 495 -15.62 -26.72 21.77
CA SER A 495 -16.36 -26.87 23.02
C SER A 495 -16.84 -25.55 23.61
N GLY A 496 -18.04 -25.50 24.19
CA GLY A 496 -18.57 -24.41 25.02
C GLY A 496 -17.79 -24.16 26.33
N ALA A 497 -16.51 -24.56 26.39
CA ALA A 497 -15.61 -24.30 27.50
C ALA A 497 -15.30 -22.80 27.58
N VAL A 498 -15.27 -22.26 28.80
CA VAL A 498 -14.92 -20.86 29.07
C VAL A 498 -13.54 -20.85 29.69
N ILE A 499 -12.54 -20.37 28.96
CA ILE A 499 -11.17 -20.24 29.45
C ILE A 499 -11.01 -18.85 30.03
N LEU A 500 -10.53 -18.79 31.28
CA LEU A 500 -10.44 -17.56 32.05
C LEU A 500 -8.97 -17.21 32.28
N ILE A 501 -8.55 -16.12 31.64
CA ILE A 501 -7.14 -15.67 31.69
C ILE A 501 -7.05 -14.39 32.51
N TRP A 502 -6.16 -14.38 33.49
CA TRP A 502 -5.82 -13.17 34.22
C TRP A 502 -4.33 -13.07 34.55
N THR A 503 -3.90 -11.87 34.94
CA THR A 503 -2.50 -11.54 35.26
C THR A 503 -2.37 -11.06 36.70
N ARG A 504 -1.41 -11.59 37.46
CA ARG A 504 -1.14 -11.16 38.84
C ARG A 504 -0.11 -10.01 38.81
N PHE A 505 -0.41 -8.86 39.42
CA PHE A 505 0.55 -7.74 39.50
C PHE A 505 1.03 -7.54 40.94
N PRO A 506 2.33 -7.28 41.18
CA PRO A 506 2.75 -6.79 42.48
C PRO A 506 2.20 -5.37 42.71
N ALA A 507 1.91 -5.05 43.98
CA ALA A 507 1.24 -3.81 44.41
C ALA A 507 2.02 -2.51 44.09
N THR A 508 3.24 -2.60 43.55
CA THR A 508 4.15 -1.47 43.37
C THR A 508 4.97 -1.57 42.06
N ALA A 509 4.47 -1.07 40.92
CA ALA A 509 5.35 -0.79 39.77
C ALA A 509 4.75 0.19 38.75
N SER A 510 5.56 1.19 38.36
CA SER A 510 5.26 2.26 37.42
C SER A 510 5.49 1.86 35.94
N THR A 511 5.48 2.85 35.04
CA THR A 511 5.47 2.89 33.56
C THR A 511 6.32 1.88 32.74
N LYS A 512 7.12 1.00 33.34
CA LYS A 512 7.68 -0.19 32.66
C LYS A 512 6.61 -1.23 32.26
N ASN A 513 5.42 -1.17 32.85
CA ASN A 513 4.37 -2.17 32.68
C ASN A 513 3.66 -2.18 31.31
N ALA A 514 3.54 -1.05 30.60
CA ALA A 514 2.72 -1.02 29.37
C ALA A 514 3.32 -1.85 28.21
N ARG A 515 4.64 -1.81 28.03
CA ARG A 515 5.33 -2.58 26.97
C ARG A 515 5.31 -4.09 27.24
N VAL A 516 5.39 -4.48 28.51
CA VAL A 516 5.31 -5.89 28.94
C VAL A 516 3.86 -6.38 28.84
N GLN A 517 2.88 -5.57 29.24
CA GLN A 517 1.45 -5.87 29.08
C GLN A 517 1.05 -6.06 27.61
N HIS A 518 1.54 -5.20 26.71
CA HIS A 518 1.30 -5.36 25.27
C HIS A 518 1.95 -6.64 24.72
N ARG A 519 3.13 -7.01 25.22
CA ARG A 519 3.83 -8.24 24.82
C ARG A 519 3.08 -9.48 25.28
N VAL A 520 2.73 -9.56 26.56
CA VAL A 520 1.96 -10.69 27.13
C VAL A 520 0.60 -10.84 26.45
N ARG A 521 -0.11 -9.72 26.19
CA ARG A 521 -1.39 -9.77 25.46
C ARG A 521 -1.23 -10.29 24.03
N ARG A 522 -0.17 -9.86 23.33
CA ARG A 522 0.15 -10.34 21.99
C ARG A 522 0.47 -11.83 22.00
N ASP A 523 1.30 -12.28 22.94
CA ASP A 523 1.76 -13.66 23.01
C ASP A 523 0.61 -14.60 23.43
N LEU A 524 -0.25 -14.17 24.38
CA LEU A 524 -1.49 -14.87 24.73
C LEU A 524 -2.48 -14.99 23.56
N SER A 525 -2.64 -13.91 22.79
CA SER A 525 -3.51 -13.92 21.60
C SER A 525 -2.97 -14.89 20.56
N TRP A 526 -1.64 -14.93 20.38
CA TRP A 526 -0.97 -15.86 19.46
C TRP A 526 -1.15 -17.33 19.90
N TYR A 527 -0.99 -17.64 21.20
CA TYR A 527 -1.23 -19.00 21.70
C TYR A 527 -2.69 -19.42 21.57
N ALA A 528 -3.63 -18.52 21.90
CA ALA A 528 -5.05 -18.78 21.74
C ALA A 528 -5.37 -19.08 20.26
N GLU A 529 -4.87 -18.27 19.32
CA GLU A 529 -5.05 -18.50 17.89
C GLU A 529 -4.46 -19.85 17.42
N LYS A 530 -3.27 -20.22 17.88
CA LYS A 530 -2.66 -21.52 17.56
C LYS A 530 -3.42 -22.71 18.13
N ALA A 531 -4.00 -22.56 19.32
CA ALA A 531 -4.90 -23.55 19.92
C ALA A 531 -6.33 -23.50 19.35
N GLY A 532 -6.60 -22.64 18.37
CA GLY A 532 -7.92 -22.42 17.76
C GLY A 532 -8.91 -21.66 18.65
N VAL A 533 -8.49 -21.28 19.86
CA VAL A 533 -9.27 -20.57 20.87
C VAL A 533 -9.47 -19.11 20.43
N LYS A 534 -10.73 -18.69 20.28
CA LYS A 534 -11.06 -17.31 19.88
C LYS A 534 -11.39 -16.47 21.12
N ASN A 535 -10.87 -15.24 21.15
CA ASN A 535 -11.34 -14.24 22.11
C ASN A 535 -12.75 -13.81 21.70
N VAL A 536 -13.69 -13.88 22.63
CA VAL A 536 -15.11 -13.61 22.34
C VAL A 536 -15.72 -12.58 23.28
N ALA A 537 -15.11 -12.31 24.45
CA ALA A 537 -15.45 -11.17 25.28
C ALA A 537 -14.27 -10.75 26.16
N THR A 538 -14.11 -9.44 26.37
CA THR A 538 -13.13 -8.87 27.32
C THR A 538 -13.86 -7.98 28.32
N LEU A 539 -13.69 -8.25 29.62
CA LEU A 539 -14.28 -7.44 30.68
C LEU A 539 -13.19 -6.63 31.37
N GLU A 540 -13.20 -5.31 31.18
CA GLU A 540 -12.37 -4.41 31.98
C GLU A 540 -13.09 -4.07 33.29
N VAL A 541 -12.41 -4.32 34.41
CA VAL A 541 -12.90 -4.02 35.76
C VAL A 541 -11.91 -3.11 36.46
N GLN A 542 -12.38 -1.99 37.02
CA GLN A 542 -11.52 -0.99 37.65
C GLN A 542 -11.35 -1.26 39.16
N SER A 543 -12.30 -1.97 39.76
CA SER A 543 -12.27 -2.42 41.15
C SER A 543 -13.02 -3.74 41.33
N GLN A 544 -12.78 -4.43 42.45
CA GLN A 544 -13.44 -5.72 42.75
C GLN A 544 -14.97 -5.62 42.83
N LYS A 545 -15.51 -4.43 43.11
CA LYS A 545 -16.97 -4.17 43.15
C LYS A 545 -17.62 -4.19 41.76
N ASP A 546 -16.81 -4.10 40.71
CA ASP A 546 -17.28 -4.08 39.32
C ASP A 546 -17.47 -5.49 38.76
N VAL A 547 -17.02 -6.54 39.49
CA VAL A 547 -17.21 -7.95 39.16
C VAL A 547 -18.50 -8.44 39.83
N THR A 548 -19.65 -8.05 39.28
CA THR A 548 -20.95 -8.56 39.77
C THR A 548 -21.37 -9.81 39.00
N ILE A 549 -22.19 -10.65 39.62
CA ILE A 549 -22.75 -11.86 38.99
C ILE A 549 -23.46 -11.49 37.69
N GLU A 550 -24.19 -10.37 37.67
CA GLU A 550 -24.92 -9.89 36.50
C GLU A 550 -24.00 -9.54 35.32
N ARG A 551 -22.86 -8.89 35.56
CA ARG A 551 -21.90 -8.54 34.49
C ARG A 551 -21.13 -9.75 33.97
N LEU A 552 -20.89 -10.74 34.82
CA LEU A 552 -20.30 -12.02 34.43
C LEU A 552 -21.29 -12.82 33.58
N ILE A 553 -22.57 -12.85 33.98
CA ILE A 553 -23.65 -13.46 33.19
C ILE A 553 -23.80 -12.74 31.85
N GLU A 554 -23.83 -11.40 31.81
CA GLU A 554 -23.90 -10.64 30.55
C GLU A 554 -22.72 -10.93 29.63
N ALA A 555 -21.50 -11.02 30.19
CA ALA A 555 -20.32 -11.41 29.43
C ALA A 555 -20.48 -12.84 28.88
N VAL A 556 -20.93 -13.81 29.67
CA VAL A 556 -21.13 -15.20 29.23
C VAL A 556 -22.31 -15.35 28.25
N ASP A 557 -23.38 -14.58 28.43
CA ASP A 557 -24.51 -14.53 27.51
C ASP A 557 -24.09 -13.93 26.17
N SER A 558 -23.19 -12.94 26.17
CA SER A 558 -22.56 -12.47 24.94
C SER A 558 -21.71 -13.57 24.26
N LEU A 559 -21.13 -14.51 25.02
CA LEU A 559 -20.41 -15.67 24.46
C LEU A 559 -21.36 -16.71 23.87
N THR A 560 -22.58 -16.87 24.41
CA THR A 560 -23.58 -17.82 23.90
C THR A 560 -24.38 -17.27 22.70
N ALA A 561 -24.56 -15.95 22.61
CA ALA A 561 -25.22 -15.29 21.48
C ALA A 561 -24.46 -15.40 20.15
N ILE A 562 -23.14 -15.65 20.18
CA ILE A 562 -22.28 -15.82 18.98
C ILE A 562 -22.42 -17.25 18.40
N LYS A 563 -23.60 -17.88 18.51
CA LYS A 563 -23.87 -19.22 17.96
C LYS A 563 -24.59 -19.22 16.61
N GLU A 564 -24.74 -18.07 15.96
CA GLU A 564 -25.28 -17.95 14.60
C GLU A 564 -24.21 -17.50 13.58
#